data_AF-A0A2E9T9I0-F1
#
_entry.id   AF-A0A2E9T9I0-F1
#
_cell.length_a   1.000
_cell.length_b   1.000
_cell.length_c   1.000
_cell.angle_alpha   90.00
_cell.angle_beta   90.00
_cell.angle_gamma   90.00
#
_symmetry.space_group_name_H-M   'P 1'
#
loop_
_entity.id
_entity.type
_entity.pdbx_description
1 polymer ?
#
loop_
_entity_poly.entity_id
_entity_poly.type
_entity_poly.pdbx_seq_one_letter_code
_entity_poly.pdbx_strand_id
1 'polypeptide(L)'
;MELQGIYPELTQLGGEVVVLSVDDAENAVAMKVGLGLEFPVLYDTDTSVTSEWGLYDLLGDGVSAPATFIIRTDGSIESALIGTSIDQRPTPDSILDVLAALAGMDRATMGDTSDGASGSDVVIAAAPAVGGPVPDFNLPTAGGESISLGDYVGKQNVVFVFFQAWW
;
A
#
# COMPACT_ATOMS: atom_id res chain seq x y z
N MET A 1 9.29 7.99 5.90
CA MET A 1 7.90 7.85 5.40
C MET A 1 6.95 7.95 6.58
N GLU A 2 5.79 8.60 6.46
CA GLU A 2 4.85 8.78 7.58
C GLU A 2 4.41 7.43 8.19
N LEU A 3 4.20 6.40 7.36
CA LEU A 3 3.81 5.06 7.79
C LEU A 3 4.81 4.38 8.73
N GLN A 4 6.10 4.67 8.62
CA GLN A 4 7.10 4.10 9.54
C GLN A 4 6.88 4.55 10.98
N GLY A 5 6.32 5.75 11.20
CA GLY A 5 6.04 6.27 12.54
C GLY A 5 4.89 5.52 13.25
N ILE A 6 3.94 4.98 12.48
CA ILE A 6 2.77 4.25 13.00
C ILE A 6 2.81 2.75 12.71
N TYR A 7 3.92 2.24 12.17
CA TYR A 7 4.05 0.84 11.79
C TYR A 7 3.78 -0.16 12.95
N PRO A 8 4.19 0.10 14.21
CA PRO A 8 3.82 -0.75 15.33
C PRO A 8 2.31 -0.83 15.59
N GLU A 9 1.55 0.23 15.28
CA GLU A 9 0.10 0.27 15.46
C GLU A 9 -0.60 -0.48 14.32
N LEU A 10 -0.15 -0.28 13.08
CA LEU A 10 -0.65 -1.02 11.90
C LEU A 10 -0.51 -2.53 12.10
N THR A 11 0.66 -2.99 12.56
CA THR A 11 0.92 -4.41 12.83
C THR A 11 0.11 -4.97 14.00
N GLN A 12 -0.11 -4.19 15.06
CA GLN A 12 -1.01 -4.57 16.16
C GLN A 12 -2.47 -4.76 15.72
N LEU A 13 -2.92 -4.01 14.71
CA LEU A 13 -4.24 -4.15 14.10
C LEU A 13 -4.27 -5.30 13.05
N GLY A 14 -3.19 -6.06 12.90
CA GLY A 14 -3.11 -7.16 11.94
C GLY A 14 -2.93 -6.70 10.49
N GLY A 15 -2.32 -5.53 10.27
CA GLY A 15 -1.92 -5.04 8.94
C GLY A 15 -0.41 -5.16 8.72
N GLU A 16 0.00 -5.69 7.56
CA GLU A 16 1.35 -5.50 7.01
C GLU A 16 1.38 -4.26 6.13
N VAL A 17 2.46 -3.51 6.13
CA VAL A 17 2.72 -2.50 5.09
C VAL A 17 3.62 -3.12 4.04
N VAL A 18 3.27 -2.99 2.76
CA VAL A 18 4.16 -3.35 1.66
C VAL A 18 4.23 -2.16 0.74
N VAL A 19 5.44 -1.69 0.45
CA VAL A 19 5.66 -0.58 -0.48
C VAL A 19 6.23 -1.12 -1.78
N LEU A 20 5.76 -0.60 -2.91
CA LEU A 20 6.24 -0.94 -4.25
C LEU A 20 6.54 0.33 -5.04
N SER A 21 7.65 0.34 -5.78
CA SER A 21 7.92 1.31 -6.84
C SER A 21 8.42 0.60 -8.11
N VAL A 22 8.41 1.29 -9.25
CA VAL A 22 8.93 0.76 -10.54
C VAL A 22 10.44 0.95 -10.70
N ASP A 23 11.12 1.20 -9.57
CA ASP A 23 12.53 1.57 -9.52
C ASP A 23 13.40 0.32 -9.71
N ASP A 24 14.72 0.50 -9.68
CA ASP A 24 15.66 -0.62 -9.59
C ASP A 24 15.93 -1.02 -8.14
N ALA A 25 16.61 -2.16 -7.99
CA ALA A 25 17.00 -2.71 -6.70
C ALA A 25 17.85 -1.73 -5.86
N GLU A 26 18.72 -0.95 -6.51
CA GLU A 26 19.61 -0.02 -5.81
C GLU A 26 18.80 1.11 -5.14
N ASN A 27 17.85 1.69 -5.86
CA ASN A 27 16.96 2.73 -5.33
C ASN A 27 16.03 2.19 -4.25
N ALA A 28 15.49 0.97 -4.41
CA ALA A 28 14.69 0.33 -3.37
C ALA A 28 15.49 0.09 -2.07
N VAL A 29 16.74 -0.35 -2.20
CA VAL A 29 17.68 -0.48 -1.06
C VAL A 29 17.96 0.87 -0.42
N ALA A 30 18.25 1.90 -1.23
CA ALA A 30 18.51 3.25 -0.75
C ALA A 30 17.31 3.83 0.00
N MET A 31 16.08 3.60 -0.48
CA MET A 31 14.85 4.01 0.19
C MET A 31 14.67 3.29 1.53
N LYS A 32 14.78 1.95 1.53
CA LYS A 32 14.62 1.15 2.75
C LYS A 32 15.63 1.54 3.82
N VAL A 33 16.91 1.63 3.46
CA VAL A 33 17.99 1.97 4.40
C VAL A 33 17.95 3.44 4.81
N GLY A 34 17.81 4.35 3.84
CA GLY A 34 17.86 5.79 4.06
C GLY A 34 16.70 6.31 4.90
N LEU A 35 15.53 5.67 4.82
CA LEU A 35 14.36 6.02 5.62
C LEU A 35 14.14 5.11 6.84
N GLY A 36 15.03 4.13 7.06
CA GLY A 36 14.92 3.19 8.18
C GLY A 36 13.62 2.38 8.16
N LEU A 37 13.19 1.92 6.98
CA LEU A 37 11.92 1.24 6.81
C LEU A 37 12.01 -0.21 7.28
N GLU A 38 11.15 -0.59 8.21
CA GLU A 38 11.10 -1.95 8.75
C GLU A 38 10.30 -2.88 7.84
N PHE A 39 9.26 -2.37 7.21
CA PHE A 39 8.42 -3.12 6.27
C PHE A 39 9.09 -3.41 4.91
N PRO A 40 8.60 -4.41 4.15
CA PRO A 40 9.07 -4.71 2.80
C PRO A 40 8.97 -3.52 1.85
N VAL A 41 10.04 -3.33 1.07
CA VAL A 41 10.09 -2.39 -0.05
C VAL A 41 10.41 -3.22 -1.29
N LEU A 42 9.46 -3.29 -2.21
CA LEU A 42 9.52 -4.03 -3.46
C LEU A 42 9.93 -3.11 -4.60
N TYR A 43 10.51 -3.71 -5.62
CA TYR A 43 10.80 -3.04 -6.88
C TYR A 43 10.25 -3.86 -8.06
N ASP A 44 9.61 -3.18 -8.99
CA ASP A 44 8.99 -3.72 -10.20
C ASP A 44 9.58 -3.04 -11.44
N THR A 45 10.89 -3.23 -11.64
CA THR A 45 11.65 -2.57 -12.70
C THR A 45 11.14 -2.93 -14.10
N ASP A 46 10.56 -4.12 -14.27
CA ASP A 46 9.96 -4.54 -15.54
C ASP A 46 8.50 -4.08 -15.71
N THR A 47 7.95 -3.40 -14.69
CA THR A 47 6.62 -2.80 -14.64
C THR A 47 5.47 -3.80 -14.74
N SER A 48 5.75 -5.10 -14.67
CA SER A 48 4.77 -6.16 -14.96
C SER A 48 3.63 -6.15 -13.94
N VAL A 49 3.94 -6.07 -12.65
CA VAL A 49 2.95 -6.04 -11.58
C VAL A 49 2.19 -4.73 -11.60
N THR A 50 2.90 -3.60 -11.72
CA THR A 50 2.28 -2.27 -11.76
C THR A 50 1.34 -2.12 -12.96
N SER A 51 1.68 -2.73 -14.10
CA SER A 51 0.82 -2.80 -15.29
C SER A 51 -0.39 -3.70 -15.08
N GLU A 52 -0.23 -4.85 -14.43
CA GLU A 52 -1.34 -5.77 -14.12
C GLU A 52 -2.36 -5.14 -13.17
N TRP A 53 -1.90 -4.30 -12.25
CA TRP A 53 -2.74 -3.51 -11.36
C TRP A 53 -3.37 -2.27 -12.04
N GLY A 54 -3.02 -2.00 -13.30
CA GLY A 54 -3.57 -0.88 -14.08
C GLY A 54 -3.04 0.50 -13.67
N LEU A 55 -1.87 0.55 -13.03
CA LEU A 55 -1.30 1.76 -12.44
C LEU A 55 -0.10 2.31 -13.21
N TYR A 56 0.54 1.49 -14.05
CA TYR A 56 1.71 1.92 -14.82
C TYR A 56 1.31 2.89 -15.93
N ASP A 57 2.03 4.01 -16.00
CA ASP A 57 1.84 5.08 -16.98
C ASP A 57 0.39 5.61 -17.06
N LEU A 58 -0.38 5.46 -15.97
CA LEU A 58 -1.79 5.85 -15.93
C LEU A 58 -1.97 7.37 -16.12
N LEU A 59 -0.97 8.16 -15.72
CA LEU A 59 -0.94 9.62 -15.84
C LEU A 59 -0.15 10.10 -17.06
N GLY A 60 0.42 9.19 -17.87
CA GLY A 60 1.23 9.52 -19.05
C GLY A 60 2.63 10.04 -18.72
N ASP A 61 3.16 9.69 -17.55
CA ASP A 61 4.45 10.15 -17.02
C ASP A 61 5.51 9.03 -16.92
N GLY A 62 5.20 7.82 -17.39
CA GLY A 62 6.14 6.69 -17.46
C GLY A 62 6.45 6.00 -16.14
N VAL A 63 5.68 6.28 -15.08
CA VAL A 63 5.85 5.70 -13.74
C VAL A 63 4.52 5.15 -13.18
N SER A 64 4.54 4.56 -11.99
CA SER A 64 3.30 4.16 -11.30
C SER A 64 2.51 5.40 -10.89
N ALA A 65 1.20 5.38 -11.11
CA ALA A 65 0.30 6.26 -10.36
C ALA A 65 0.46 5.98 -8.85
N PRO A 66 0.42 7.03 -8.00
CA PRO A 66 0.42 6.86 -6.56
C PRO A 66 -0.88 6.17 -6.15
N ALA A 67 -0.79 5.06 -5.42
CA ALA A 67 -1.97 4.35 -4.97
C ALA A 67 -1.77 3.69 -3.62
N THR A 68 -2.86 3.44 -2.92
CA THR A 68 -2.88 2.66 -1.68
C THR A 68 -4.10 1.76 -1.69
N PHE A 69 -3.87 0.48 -1.47
CA PHE A 69 -4.90 -0.54 -1.33
C PHE A 69 -4.82 -1.14 0.07
N ILE A 70 -5.97 -1.37 0.70
CA ILE A 70 -6.08 -2.18 1.91
C ILE A 70 -6.74 -3.49 1.49
N ILE A 71 -5.97 -4.56 1.54
CA ILE A 71 -6.36 -5.91 1.10
C ILE A 71 -6.64 -6.74 2.36
N ARG A 72 -7.80 -7.38 2.39
CA ARG A 72 -8.21 -8.25 3.49
C ARG A 72 -7.42 -9.57 3.49
N THR A 73 -7.46 -10.26 4.62
CA THR A 73 -6.94 -11.63 4.74
C THR A 73 -7.51 -12.62 3.73
N ASP A 74 -8.70 -12.39 3.17
CA ASP A 74 -9.30 -13.25 2.14
C ASP A 74 -8.83 -12.95 0.70
N GLY A 75 -7.94 -11.96 0.52
CA GLY A 75 -7.40 -11.55 -0.77
C GLY A 75 -8.28 -10.58 -1.57
N SER A 76 -9.30 -9.98 -0.94
CA SER A 76 -10.13 -8.95 -1.57
C SER A 76 -9.83 -7.54 -1.06
N ILE A 77 -10.22 -6.52 -1.82
CA ILE A 77 -10.00 -5.12 -1.44
C ILE A 77 -11.05 -4.65 -0.43
N GLU A 78 -10.59 -4.10 0.69
CA GLU A 78 -11.41 -3.31 1.61
C GLU A 78 -11.47 -1.84 1.20
N SER A 79 -10.33 -1.25 0.84
CA SER A 79 -10.24 0.16 0.44
C SER A 79 -9.21 0.34 -0.68
N ALA A 80 -9.47 1.27 -1.59
CA ALA A 80 -8.57 1.63 -2.67
C ALA A 80 -8.60 3.14 -2.87
N LEU A 81 -7.42 3.76 -2.88
CA LEU A 81 -7.24 5.15 -3.29
C LEU A 81 -6.18 5.18 -4.39
N ILE A 82 -6.53 5.72 -5.54
CA ILE A 82 -5.61 5.94 -6.67
C ILE A 82 -5.54 7.44 -6.90
N GLY A 83 -4.35 7.99 -6.67
CA GLY A 83 -4.06 9.40 -6.80
C GLY A 83 -3.72 9.78 -8.23
N THR A 84 -3.96 11.05 -8.54
CA THR A 84 -3.49 11.75 -9.74
C THR A 84 -2.29 12.65 -9.45
N SER A 85 -1.85 12.69 -8.18
CA SER A 85 -0.72 13.46 -7.69
C SER A 85 -0.19 12.86 -6.38
N ILE A 86 1.08 13.11 -6.06
CA ILE A 86 1.79 12.48 -4.93
C ILE A 86 1.23 12.81 -3.52
N ASP A 87 0.44 13.88 -3.42
CA ASP A 87 -0.28 14.30 -2.21
C ASP A 87 -1.61 13.55 -2.02
N GLN A 88 -2.15 12.94 -3.08
CA GLN A 88 -3.36 12.11 -3.00
C GLN A 88 -3.00 10.72 -2.49
N ARG A 89 -2.94 10.61 -1.16
CA ARG A 89 -2.77 9.36 -0.43
C ARG A 89 -3.63 9.35 0.82
N PRO A 90 -4.02 8.18 1.34
CA PRO A 90 -4.70 8.09 2.62
C PRO A 90 -3.84 8.71 3.72
N THR A 91 -4.49 9.35 4.70
CA THR A 91 -3.80 9.78 5.92
C THR A 91 -3.44 8.56 6.77
N PRO A 92 -2.38 8.63 7.60
CA PRO A 92 -2.05 7.58 8.56
C PRO A 92 -3.26 7.16 9.41
N ASP A 93 -4.06 8.13 9.87
CA ASP A 93 -5.28 7.88 10.66
C ASP A 93 -6.35 7.12 9.88
N SER A 94 -6.57 7.45 8.61
CA SER A 94 -7.58 6.74 7.80
C SER A 94 -7.20 5.27 7.58
N ILE A 95 -5.90 4.94 7.50
CA ILE A 95 -5.43 3.56 7.36
C ILE A 95 -5.64 2.81 8.69
N LEU A 96 -5.32 3.45 9.82
CA LEU A 96 -5.56 2.90 11.14
C LEU A 96 -7.04 2.65 11.40
N ASP A 97 -7.92 3.56 10.98
CA ASP A 97 -9.37 3.43 11.13
C ASP A 97 -9.90 2.22 10.37
N VAL A 98 -9.47 2.02 9.11
CA VAL A 98 -9.87 0.86 8.31
C VAL A 98 -9.36 -0.44 8.93
N LEU A 99 -8.09 -0.50 9.36
CA LEU A 99 -7.54 -1.70 9.98
C LEU A 99 -8.20 -2.01 11.35
N ALA A 100 -8.52 -0.99 12.14
CA ALA A 100 -9.24 -1.15 13.40
C ALA A 100 -10.63 -1.72 13.17
N ALA A 101 -11.36 -1.20 12.18
CA ALA A 101 -12.66 -1.72 11.78
C ALA A 101 -12.58 -3.19 11.33
N LEU A 102 -11.58 -3.55 10.52
CA LEU A 102 -11.32 -4.93 10.10
C LEU A 102 -11.00 -5.86 11.27
N ALA A 103 -10.31 -5.34 12.30
CA ALA A 103 -10.01 -6.08 13.51
C ALA A 103 -11.19 -6.15 14.50
N GLY A 104 -12.34 -5.55 14.18
CA GLY A 104 -13.50 -5.46 15.06
C GLY A 104 -13.26 -4.56 16.28
N MET A 105 -12.30 -3.65 16.19
CA MET A 105 -11.95 -2.70 17.25
C MET A 105 -12.53 -1.32 16.94
N ASP A 106 -13.14 -0.68 17.94
CA ASP A 106 -13.57 0.71 17.85
C ASP A 106 -12.42 1.62 18.29
N ARG A 107 -11.80 2.36 17.35
CA ARG A 107 -10.65 3.23 17.63
C ARG A 107 -10.98 4.36 18.62
N ALA A 108 -12.25 4.71 18.80
CA ALA A 108 -12.69 5.65 19.84
C ALA A 108 -12.34 5.19 21.27
N THR A 109 -12.07 3.89 21.47
CA THR A 109 -11.61 3.33 22.75
C THR A 109 -10.09 3.34 22.91
N MET A 110 -9.33 3.60 21.85
CA MET A 110 -7.87 3.74 21.82
C MET A 110 -7.46 5.20 21.56
N GLY A 111 -7.76 6.11 22.51
CA GLY A 111 -7.11 7.43 22.63
C GLY A 111 -7.13 8.36 21.39
N ASP A 112 -8.24 9.10 21.25
CA ASP A 112 -8.51 10.31 20.45
C ASP A 112 -7.34 11.03 19.73
N THR A 113 -7.45 11.18 18.41
CA THR A 113 -7.69 12.50 17.75
C THR A 113 -8.36 12.28 16.40
N SER A 114 -9.64 12.65 16.30
CA SER A 114 -10.37 12.74 15.04
C SER A 114 -10.01 14.02 14.29
N ASP A 115 -9.43 13.91 13.11
CA ASP A 115 -9.55 14.93 12.06
C ASP A 115 -10.04 14.26 10.76
N GLY A 116 -11.16 14.78 10.25
CA GLY A 116 -12.02 14.09 9.29
C GLY A 116 -11.37 13.84 7.93
N ALA A 117 -11.37 12.57 7.52
CA ALA A 117 -11.11 12.20 6.13
C ALA A 117 -12.35 12.48 5.27
N SER A 118 -12.29 13.56 4.49
CA SER A 118 -13.20 13.74 3.36
C SER A 118 -12.70 12.87 2.21
N GLY A 119 -13.18 11.62 2.17
CA GLY A 119 -12.92 10.68 1.07
C GLY A 119 -13.52 11.20 -0.24
N SER A 120 -12.65 11.63 -1.15
CA SER A 120 -12.99 11.76 -2.57
C SER A 120 -12.58 10.47 -3.27
N ASP A 121 -13.54 9.56 -3.41
CA ASP A 121 -13.39 8.33 -4.19
C ASP A 121 -13.15 8.68 -5.67
N VAL A 122 -11.89 8.60 -6.10
CA VAL A 122 -11.55 8.59 -7.52
C VAL A 122 -11.47 7.12 -7.94
N VAL A 123 -12.56 6.62 -8.53
CA VAL A 123 -12.61 5.28 -9.11
C VAL A 123 -12.12 5.36 -10.56
N ILE A 124 -10.94 4.79 -10.84
CA ILE A 124 -10.43 4.60 -12.21
C ILE A 124 -10.79 3.18 -12.68
N ALA A 125 -11.40 3.07 -13.85
CA ALA A 125 -12.07 1.87 -14.37
C ALA A 125 -11.15 0.66 -14.70
N ALA A 126 -9.83 0.77 -14.55
CA ALA A 126 -8.87 -0.30 -14.86
C ALA A 126 -8.20 -0.92 -13.62
N ALA A 127 -8.35 -0.30 -12.45
CA ALA A 127 -7.77 -0.82 -11.22
C ALA A 127 -8.71 -1.81 -10.51
N PRO A 128 -8.17 -2.69 -9.65
CA PRO A 128 -8.98 -3.62 -8.89
C PRO A 128 -10.09 -2.92 -8.07
N ALA A 129 -11.32 -3.42 -8.18
CA ALA A 129 -12.49 -2.85 -7.52
C ALA A 129 -12.62 -3.32 -6.06
N VAL A 130 -13.14 -2.44 -5.20
CA VAL A 130 -13.47 -2.76 -3.80
C VAL A 130 -14.38 -4.00 -3.73
N GLY A 131 -14.05 -4.93 -2.85
CA GLY A 131 -14.72 -6.22 -2.65
C GLY A 131 -14.35 -7.30 -3.67
N GLY A 132 -13.62 -6.97 -4.74
CA GLY A 132 -13.12 -7.92 -5.73
C GLY A 132 -11.79 -8.57 -5.31
N PRO A 133 -11.43 -9.72 -5.91
CA PRO A 133 -10.09 -10.28 -5.77
C PRO A 133 -9.07 -9.36 -6.45
N VAL A 134 -7.85 -9.35 -5.94
CA VAL A 134 -6.74 -8.61 -6.56
C VAL A 134 -5.80 -9.52 -7.35
N PRO A 135 -5.08 -8.99 -8.34
CA PRO A 135 -3.95 -9.69 -8.93
C PRO A 135 -2.92 -10.05 -7.85
N ASP A 136 -2.30 -11.21 -7.97
CA ASP A 136 -1.16 -11.55 -7.13
C ASP A 136 0.06 -10.71 -7.56
N PHE A 137 1.07 -10.66 -6.72
CA PHE A 137 2.40 -10.19 -7.11
C PHE A 137 3.43 -11.22 -6.69
N ASN A 138 4.58 -11.24 -7.35
CA ASN A 138 5.76 -11.95 -6.86
C ASN A 138 6.98 -11.12 -7.22
N LEU A 139 7.41 -10.29 -6.29
CA LEU A 139 8.44 -9.29 -6.53
C LEU A 139 9.59 -9.43 -5.55
N PRO A 140 10.81 -9.14 -5.98
CA PRO A 140 11.94 -9.01 -5.09
C PRO A 140 11.77 -7.80 -4.15
N THR A 141 12.20 -7.97 -2.91
CA THR A 141 12.35 -6.90 -1.93
C THR A 141 13.75 -6.31 -2.01
N ALA A 142 13.93 -5.13 -1.44
CA ALA A 142 15.23 -4.54 -1.14
C ALA A 142 16.12 -5.41 -0.22
N GLY A 143 15.57 -6.42 0.47
CA GLY A 143 16.30 -7.42 1.23
C GLY A 143 16.90 -8.55 0.38
N GLY A 144 16.44 -8.68 -0.87
CA GLY A 144 16.91 -9.68 -1.84
C GLY A 144 16.07 -10.97 -1.87
N GLU A 145 15.15 -11.17 -0.92
CA GLU A 145 14.10 -12.20 -1.02
C GLU A 145 12.96 -11.74 -1.93
N SER A 146 12.18 -12.67 -2.47
CA SER A 146 10.92 -12.37 -3.15
C SER A 146 9.75 -12.68 -2.23
N ILE A 147 8.73 -11.81 -2.26
CA ILE A 147 7.47 -12.02 -1.55
C ILE A 147 6.30 -11.95 -2.52
N SER A 148 5.21 -12.62 -2.15
CA SER A 148 3.96 -12.63 -2.89
C SER A 148 2.78 -12.15 -2.04
N LEU A 149 1.68 -11.75 -2.67
CA LEU A 149 0.46 -11.46 -1.91
C LEU A 149 -0.05 -12.73 -1.21
N GLY A 150 0.10 -13.88 -1.87
CA GLY A 150 -0.23 -15.19 -1.31
C GLY A 150 0.48 -15.51 0.01
N ASP A 151 1.60 -14.87 0.33
CA ASP A 151 2.28 -15.02 1.61
C ASP A 151 1.51 -14.40 2.78
N TYR A 152 0.62 -13.44 2.51
CA TYR A 152 -0.19 -12.72 3.50
C TYR A 152 -1.64 -13.18 3.57
N VAL A 153 -2.18 -13.67 2.44
CA VAL A 153 -3.54 -14.22 2.37
C VAL A 153 -3.72 -15.34 3.41
N GLY A 154 -4.80 -15.24 4.17
CA GLY A 154 -5.14 -16.11 5.30
C GLY A 154 -4.40 -15.81 6.60
N LYS A 155 -3.49 -14.83 6.64
CA LYS A 155 -2.67 -14.51 7.82
C LYS A 155 -2.92 -13.10 8.35
N GLN A 156 -2.83 -12.08 7.51
CA GLN A 156 -2.98 -10.68 7.91
C GLN A 156 -3.47 -9.81 6.75
N ASN A 157 -4.01 -8.62 7.05
CA ASN A 157 -4.38 -7.64 6.05
C ASN A 157 -3.12 -6.98 5.48
N VAL A 158 -3.17 -6.43 4.26
CA VAL A 158 -2.04 -5.76 3.61
C VAL A 158 -2.41 -4.34 3.23
N VAL A 159 -1.64 -3.37 3.70
CA VAL A 159 -1.62 -1.99 3.21
C VAL A 159 -0.58 -1.92 2.09
N PHE A 160 -1.04 -2.04 0.85
CA PHE A 160 -0.18 -2.09 -0.32
C PHE A 160 -0.08 -0.71 -0.97
N VAL A 161 1.12 -0.13 -0.95
CA VAL A 161 1.38 1.25 -1.35
C VAL A 161 2.21 1.27 -2.61
N PHE A 162 1.65 1.78 -3.69
CA PHE A 162 2.37 2.10 -4.92
C PHE A 162 2.95 3.50 -4.77
N PHE A 163 4.26 3.58 -4.69
CA PHE A 163 5.00 4.80 -4.45
C PHE A 163 5.56 5.34 -5.78
N GLN A 164 5.23 6.59 -6.06
CA GLN A 164 5.83 7.35 -7.15
C GLN A 164 7.06 8.09 -6.61
N ALA A 165 8.25 7.60 -6.91
CA ALA A 165 9.51 8.30 -6.61
C ALA A 165 10.07 8.93 -7.88
N TRP A 166 10.51 10.19 -7.76
CA TRP A 166 11.40 10.84 -8.72
C TRP A 166 12.72 11.05 -7.97
N TRP A 167 13.78 10.31 -8.29
CA TRP A 167 15.12 10.51 -7.75
C TRP A 167 16.00 11.29 -8.71
#